data_AF-A0A929K682-F1
#
_entry.id   AF-A0A929K682-F1
#
_cell.length_a   1.000
_cell.length_b   1.000
_cell.length_c   1.000
_cell.angle_alpha   90.00
_cell.angle_beta   90.00
_cell.angle_gamma   90.00
#
_symmetry.space_group_name_H-M   'P 1'
#
loop_
_entity.id
_entity.type
_entity.pdbx_description
1 polymer ?
#
loop_
_entity_poly.entity_id
_entity_poly.type
_entity_poly.pdbx_seq_one_letter_code
_entity_poly.pdbx_strand_id
1 'polypeptide(L)'
;MAKKPTYEELEQMVKELKKEADERKQAEEVLKESGDAYKATFETTGTAMLIGEEDTTISMINAEFEKLCGYSKEEVEGKKRWIEFIVKADLERMKGYHNLRMTDPEAAPPYYEYQFIDKQGNVRDCLITLALIPGTKKTVGSIIDITNRVHAEEALKESEQKYRILSEQSTDAIYITTHKGKLAYVNQSFLDLFGYTREEITDMKAQEMYVNADDRSMFQQEIE
;
A
#
# COMPACT_ATOMS: atom_id res chain seq x y z
N MET A 1 -69.07 16.60 13.83
CA MET A 1 -68.22 17.37 14.77
C MET A 1 -67.22 16.39 15.38
N ALA A 2 -65.91 16.58 15.20
CA ALA A 2 -64.92 15.75 15.87
C ALA A 2 -65.03 15.97 17.39
N LYS A 3 -65.13 14.87 18.15
CA LYS A 3 -65.20 14.89 19.61
C LYS A 3 -63.89 15.47 20.14
N LYS A 4 -63.95 16.49 21.00
CA LYS A 4 -62.72 17.05 21.61
C LYS A 4 -62.10 15.99 22.53
N PRO A 5 -60.77 15.82 22.51
CA PRO A 5 -60.09 14.87 23.38
C PRO A 5 -60.31 15.23 24.85
N THR A 6 -60.39 14.22 25.69
CA THR A 6 -60.47 14.32 27.14
C THR A 6 -59.12 14.72 27.74
N TYR A 7 -59.13 15.16 29.00
CA TYR A 7 -57.91 15.57 29.71
C TYR A 7 -56.91 14.41 29.84
N GLU A 8 -57.38 13.19 30.11
CA GLU A 8 -56.53 11.98 30.17
C GLU A 8 -55.92 11.64 28.80
N GLU A 9 -56.69 11.77 27.71
CA GLU A 9 -56.17 11.60 26.35
C GLU A 9 -55.08 12.62 26.01
N LEU A 10 -55.23 13.88 26.47
CA LEU A 10 -54.20 14.92 26.31
C LEU A 10 -52.93 14.61 27.12
N GLU A 11 -53.05 14.16 28.37
CA GLU A 11 -51.89 13.76 29.18
C GLU A 11 -51.12 12.59 28.57
N GLN A 12 -51.84 11.59 28.05
CA GLN A 12 -51.25 10.44 27.35
C GLN A 12 -50.50 10.88 26.10
N MET A 13 -51.11 11.72 25.24
CA MET A 13 -50.47 12.28 24.05
C MET A 13 -49.22 13.08 24.38
N VAL A 14 -49.24 13.92 25.43
CA VAL A 14 -48.07 14.69 25.85
C VAL A 14 -46.94 13.77 26.32
N LYS A 15 -47.28 12.67 27.02
CA LYS A 15 -46.29 11.68 27.46
C LYS A 15 -45.65 10.95 26.29
N GLU A 16 -46.44 10.55 25.30
CA GLU A 16 -45.94 9.90 24.07
C GLU A 16 -45.07 10.86 23.25
N LEU A 17 -45.49 12.11 23.04
CA LEU A 17 -44.70 13.12 22.33
C LEU A 17 -43.37 13.42 23.01
N LYS A 18 -43.32 13.46 24.35
CA LYS A 18 -42.07 13.64 25.09
C LYS A 18 -41.12 12.47 24.86
N LYS A 19 -41.65 11.24 24.91
CA LYS A 19 -40.87 10.03 24.67
C LYS A 19 -40.30 10.02 23.24
N GLU A 20 -41.11 10.34 22.23
CA GLU A 20 -40.68 10.42 20.84
C GLU A 20 -39.64 11.53 20.62
N ALA A 21 -39.79 12.68 21.28
CA ALA A 21 -38.80 13.76 21.25
C ALA A 21 -37.45 13.35 21.86
N ASP A 22 -37.47 12.63 22.99
CA ASP A 22 -36.27 12.11 23.65
C ASP A 22 -35.56 11.05 22.78
N GLU A 23 -36.31 10.10 22.22
CA GLU A 23 -35.78 9.08 21.30
C GLU A 23 -35.16 9.71 20.05
N ARG A 24 -35.83 10.71 19.46
CA ARG A 24 -35.31 11.46 18.32
C ARG A 24 -34.02 12.20 18.67
N LYS A 25 -33.96 12.85 19.84
CA LYS A 25 -32.77 13.59 20.27
C LYS A 25 -31.57 12.66 20.46
N GLN A 26 -31.78 11.49 21.06
CA GLN A 26 -30.73 10.47 21.19
C GLN A 26 -30.24 9.98 19.82
N ALA A 27 -31.16 9.75 18.88
CA ALA A 27 -30.79 9.36 17.51
C ALA A 27 -29.99 10.46 16.79
N GLU A 28 -30.37 11.73 16.95
CA GLU A 28 -29.63 12.88 16.40
C GLU A 28 -28.22 13.02 17.03
N GLU A 29 -28.08 12.78 18.34
CA GLU A 29 -26.78 12.79 19.03
C GLU A 29 -25.87 11.66 18.53
N VAL A 30 -26.36 10.42 18.44
CA VAL A 30 -25.60 9.28 17.91
C VAL A 30 -25.19 9.51 16.46
N LEU A 31 -26.09 10.05 15.63
CA LEU A 31 -25.79 10.37 14.23
C LEU A 31 -24.69 11.43 14.13
N LYS A 32 -24.73 12.44 14.99
CA LYS A 32 -23.70 13.48 15.05
C LYS A 32 -22.35 12.91 15.48
N GLU A 33 -22.30 12.13 16.55
CA GLU A 33 -21.06 11.50 17.03
C GLU A 33 -20.44 10.58 15.97
N SER A 34 -21.28 9.78 15.29
CA SER A 34 -20.82 8.93 14.19
C SER A 34 -20.28 9.75 13.01
N GLY A 35 -20.93 10.87 12.67
CA GLY A 35 -20.47 11.79 11.63
C GLY A 35 -19.14 12.47 11.96
N ASP A 36 -18.98 12.91 13.21
CA ASP A 36 -17.75 13.54 13.69
C ASP A 36 -16.58 12.53 13.71
N ALA A 37 -16.82 11.30 14.18
CA ALA A 37 -15.83 10.22 14.17
C ALA A 37 -15.41 9.82 12.75
N TYR A 38 -16.38 9.71 11.83
CA TYR A 38 -16.12 9.46 10.42
C TYR A 38 -15.24 10.55 9.81
N LYS A 39 -15.61 11.82 10.01
CA LYS A 39 -14.86 12.97 9.48
C LYS A 39 -13.44 13.02 10.04
N ALA A 40 -13.28 12.80 11.35
CA ALA A 40 -11.97 12.73 11.97
C ALA A 40 -11.13 11.62 11.34
N THR A 41 -11.67 10.41 11.21
CA THR A 41 -10.94 9.28 10.62
C THR A 41 -10.54 9.57 9.18
N PHE A 42 -11.48 10.03 8.35
CA PHE A 42 -11.24 10.32 6.95
C PHE A 42 -10.18 11.44 6.73
N GLU A 43 -10.14 12.46 7.60
CA GLU A 43 -9.20 13.58 7.47
C GLU A 43 -7.85 13.35 8.17
N THR A 44 -7.74 12.44 9.14
CA THR A 44 -6.56 12.32 10.02
C THR A 44 -5.76 11.02 9.88
N THR A 45 -6.18 10.10 9.02
CA THR A 45 -5.48 8.81 8.78
C THR A 45 -4.07 8.96 8.21
N GLY A 46 -3.69 10.15 7.72
CA GLY A 46 -2.37 10.42 7.15
C GLY A 46 -2.13 9.80 5.78
N THR A 47 -3.11 9.10 5.21
CA THR A 47 -3.10 8.60 3.83
C THR A 47 -4.03 9.45 2.96
N ALA A 48 -3.73 9.53 1.67
CA ALA A 48 -4.62 10.19 0.72
C ALA A 48 -5.89 9.34 0.54
N MET A 49 -7.06 9.89 0.85
CA MET A 49 -8.33 9.16 0.77
C MET A 49 -9.33 9.84 -0.16
N LEU A 50 -10.14 9.01 -0.82
CA LEU A 50 -11.24 9.46 -1.66
C LEU A 50 -12.47 8.57 -1.51
N ILE A 51 -13.64 9.13 -1.83
CA ILE A 51 -14.86 8.39 -2.10
C ILE A 51 -15.23 8.55 -3.57
N GLY A 52 -15.36 7.42 -4.25
CA GLY A 52 -15.78 7.33 -5.65
C GLY A 52 -17.24 6.89 -5.77
N GLU A 53 -17.96 7.49 -6.70
CA GLU A 53 -19.30 7.08 -7.13
C GLU A 53 -19.24 5.94 -8.16
N GLU A 54 -20.40 5.31 -8.41
CA GLU A 54 -20.54 4.24 -9.41
C GLU A 54 -20.03 4.65 -10.80
N ASP A 55 -20.29 5.89 -11.19
CA ASP A 55 -19.92 6.47 -12.48
C ASP A 55 -18.46 6.97 -12.54
N THR A 56 -17.67 6.69 -11.51
CA THR A 56 -16.27 7.09 -11.28
C THR A 56 -16.03 8.54 -10.85
N THR A 57 -17.09 9.34 -10.65
CA THR A 57 -16.97 10.69 -10.08
C THR A 57 -16.43 10.61 -8.65
N ILE A 58 -15.52 11.50 -8.30
CA ILE A 58 -15.02 11.62 -6.92
C ILE A 58 -15.98 12.52 -6.16
N SER A 59 -16.66 12.00 -5.14
CA SER A 59 -17.59 12.80 -4.34
C SER A 59 -16.98 13.35 -3.07
N MET A 60 -15.95 12.70 -2.53
CA MET A 60 -15.22 13.22 -1.37
C MET A 60 -13.72 12.97 -1.47
N ILE A 61 -12.92 13.91 -0.97
CA ILE A 61 -11.47 13.74 -0.74
C ILE A 61 -11.05 14.35 0.60
N ASN A 62 -9.96 13.82 1.16
CA ASN A 62 -9.33 14.39 2.35
C ASN A 62 -8.15 15.32 2.00
N ALA A 63 -7.62 16.02 3.00
CA ALA A 63 -6.52 16.95 2.82
C ALA A 63 -5.23 16.31 2.25
N GLU A 64 -4.96 15.04 2.56
CA GLU A 64 -3.80 14.33 2.01
C GLU A 64 -3.95 14.02 0.53
N PHE A 65 -5.17 13.76 0.06
CA PHE A 65 -5.43 13.61 -1.37
C PHE A 65 -5.24 14.92 -2.13
N GLU A 66 -5.65 16.08 -1.56
CA GLU A 66 -5.36 17.40 -2.17
C GLU A 66 -3.85 17.59 -2.37
N LYS A 67 -3.04 17.26 -1.35
CA LYS A 67 -1.59 17.33 -1.44
C LYS A 67 -1.02 16.38 -2.49
N LEU A 68 -1.52 15.15 -2.56
CA LEU A 68 -1.07 14.14 -3.52
C LEU A 68 -1.42 14.53 -4.96
N CYS A 69 -2.62 15.03 -5.21
CA CYS A 69 -3.12 15.31 -6.56
C CYS A 69 -2.80 16.73 -7.06
N GLY A 70 -2.53 17.66 -6.15
CA GLY A 70 -2.25 19.07 -6.46
C GLY A 70 -3.47 19.90 -6.84
N TYR A 71 -4.68 19.35 -6.76
CA TYR A 71 -5.95 20.06 -6.93
C TYR A 71 -6.60 20.33 -5.57
N SER A 72 -7.36 21.41 -5.46
CA SER A 72 -8.18 21.64 -4.27
C SER A 72 -9.42 20.75 -4.25
N LYS A 73 -10.00 20.58 -3.07
CA LYS A 73 -11.27 19.89 -2.84
C LYS A 73 -12.38 20.40 -3.75
N GLU A 74 -12.50 21.71 -3.90
CA GLU A 74 -13.50 22.34 -4.76
C GLU A 74 -13.24 22.09 -6.26
N GLU A 75 -12.01 21.82 -6.67
CA GLU A 75 -11.67 21.46 -8.05
C GLU A 75 -11.96 19.96 -8.34
N VAL A 76 -11.94 19.12 -7.31
CA VAL A 76 -12.08 17.65 -7.43
C VAL A 76 -13.50 17.18 -7.19
N GLU A 77 -14.08 17.50 -6.03
CA GLU A 77 -15.34 16.92 -5.57
C GLU A 77 -16.51 17.27 -6.50
N GLY A 78 -17.17 16.24 -7.03
CA GLY A 78 -18.29 16.33 -7.97
C GLY A 78 -17.91 16.81 -9.37
N LYS A 79 -16.62 17.10 -9.64
CA LYS A 79 -16.16 17.67 -10.91
C LYS A 79 -15.16 16.78 -11.64
N LYS A 80 -14.41 15.98 -10.91
CA LYS A 80 -13.39 15.08 -11.45
C LYS A 80 -13.73 13.63 -11.22
N ARG A 81 -13.19 12.79 -12.10
CA ARG A 81 -13.31 11.35 -12.04
C ARG A 81 -11.97 10.73 -11.67
N TRP A 82 -11.97 9.64 -10.91
CA TRP A 82 -10.71 8.99 -10.49
C TRP A 82 -9.86 8.51 -11.68
N ILE A 83 -10.51 8.23 -12.82
CA ILE A 83 -9.84 7.87 -14.08
C ILE A 83 -8.92 8.95 -14.64
N GLU A 84 -9.09 10.22 -14.24
CA GLU A 84 -8.25 11.34 -14.68
C GLU A 84 -6.88 11.35 -13.98
N PHE A 85 -6.75 10.65 -12.86
CA PHE A 85 -5.55 10.60 -12.04
C PHE A 85 -4.71 9.34 -12.26
N ILE A 86 -4.97 8.60 -13.35
CA ILE A 86 -4.31 7.33 -13.66
C ILE A 86 -3.65 7.42 -15.03
N VAL A 87 -2.42 6.90 -15.14
CA VAL A 87 -1.74 6.80 -16.44
C VAL A 87 -2.45 5.83 -17.38
N LYS A 88 -2.31 6.04 -18.70
CA LYS A 88 -3.01 5.23 -19.71
C LYS A 88 -2.76 3.72 -19.60
N ALA A 89 -1.56 3.31 -19.19
CA ALA A 89 -1.18 1.91 -19.08
C ALA A 89 -2.03 1.15 -18.03
N ASP A 90 -2.42 1.82 -16.95
CA ASP A 90 -3.18 1.22 -15.85
C ASP A 90 -4.69 1.38 -15.98
N LEU A 91 -5.13 2.35 -16.79
CA LEU A 91 -6.52 2.79 -16.84
C LEU A 91 -7.52 1.66 -17.15
N GLU A 92 -7.26 0.85 -18.17
CA GLU A 92 -8.19 -0.21 -18.57
C GLU A 92 -8.24 -1.35 -17.55
N ARG A 93 -7.09 -1.70 -16.95
CA ARG A 93 -7.02 -2.66 -15.85
C ARG A 93 -7.86 -2.20 -14.66
N MET A 94 -7.71 -0.93 -14.26
CA MET A 94 -8.42 -0.36 -13.12
C MET A 94 -9.93 -0.21 -13.37
N LYS A 95 -10.35 0.15 -14.59
CA LYS A 95 -11.77 0.11 -14.97
C LYS A 95 -12.35 -1.30 -14.87
N GLY A 96 -11.58 -2.31 -15.29
CA GLY A 96 -11.95 -3.72 -15.13
C GLY A 96 -12.19 -4.07 -13.65
N TYR A 97 -11.27 -3.70 -12.77
CA TYR A 97 -11.43 -3.91 -11.32
C TYR A 97 -12.59 -3.13 -10.72
N HIS A 98 -12.84 -1.90 -11.16
CA HIS A 98 -14.01 -1.12 -10.73
C HIS A 98 -15.32 -1.85 -11.09
N ASN A 99 -15.47 -2.28 -12.34
CA ASN A 99 -16.66 -2.99 -12.80
C ASN A 99 -16.86 -4.32 -12.06
N LEU A 100 -15.78 -5.10 -11.88
CA LEU A 100 -15.84 -6.35 -11.12
C LEU A 100 -16.32 -6.10 -9.69
N ARG A 101 -15.77 -5.10 -9.01
CA ARG A 101 -16.13 -4.77 -7.62
C ARG A 101 -17.60 -4.33 -7.47
N MET A 102 -18.19 -3.75 -8.51
CA MET A 102 -19.62 -3.38 -8.53
C MET A 102 -20.55 -4.57 -8.70
N THR A 103 -20.10 -5.64 -9.35
CA THR A 103 -20.89 -6.86 -9.58
C THR A 103 -20.66 -7.93 -8.52
N ASP A 104 -19.42 -8.10 -8.10
CA ASP A 104 -18.96 -9.06 -7.11
C ASP A 104 -17.77 -8.43 -6.34
N PRO A 105 -18.01 -7.89 -5.13
CA PRO A 105 -16.98 -7.19 -4.37
C PRO A 105 -15.70 -7.99 -4.12
N GLU A 106 -15.79 -9.32 -4.05
CA GLU A 106 -14.65 -10.23 -3.79
C GLU A 106 -13.89 -10.61 -5.07
N ALA A 107 -14.46 -10.36 -6.26
CA ALA A 107 -13.82 -10.71 -7.53
C ALA A 107 -12.70 -9.73 -7.93
N ALA A 108 -12.66 -8.54 -7.34
CA ALA A 108 -11.62 -7.55 -7.60
C ALA A 108 -10.56 -7.57 -6.48
N PRO A 109 -9.26 -7.43 -6.81
CA PRO A 109 -8.23 -7.34 -5.77
C PRO A 109 -8.53 -6.20 -4.79
N PRO A 110 -8.41 -6.42 -3.47
CA PRO A 110 -8.70 -5.40 -2.46
C PRO A 110 -7.65 -4.28 -2.45
N TYR A 111 -6.43 -4.59 -2.89
CA TYR A 111 -5.35 -3.63 -3.07
C TYR A 111 -4.47 -4.00 -4.27
N TYR A 112 -3.85 -2.99 -4.89
CA TYR A 112 -2.91 -3.17 -6.00
C TYR A 112 -2.13 -1.89 -6.26
N GLU A 113 -0.98 -2.03 -6.92
CA GLU A 113 -0.12 -0.92 -7.31
C GLU A 113 -0.50 -0.37 -8.68
N TYR A 114 -0.40 0.95 -8.83
CA TYR A 114 -0.70 1.68 -10.05
C TYR A 114 0.06 3.00 -10.09
N GLN A 115 0.14 3.59 -11.27
CA GLN A 115 0.77 4.88 -11.49
C GLN A 115 -0.27 6.01 -11.47
N PHE A 116 -0.13 6.85 -10.45
CA PHE A 116 -0.92 8.05 -10.23
C PHE A 116 -0.32 9.23 -11.00
N ILE A 117 -1.14 10.07 -11.61
CA ILE A 117 -0.70 11.31 -12.26
C ILE A 117 -1.35 12.55 -11.61
N ASP A 118 -0.53 13.52 -11.21
CA ASP A 118 -0.99 14.73 -10.54
C ASP A 118 -1.33 15.89 -11.51
N LYS A 119 -1.79 17.03 -10.96
CA LYS A 119 -2.13 18.25 -11.71
C LYS A 119 -0.99 18.77 -12.60
N GLN A 120 0.25 18.55 -12.20
CA GLN A 120 1.45 18.99 -12.93
C GLN A 120 1.94 17.94 -13.92
N GLY A 121 1.32 16.76 -13.95
CA GLY A 121 1.70 15.64 -14.80
C GLY A 121 2.83 14.78 -14.21
N ASN A 122 3.20 14.97 -12.94
CA ASN A 122 4.16 14.10 -12.29
C ASN A 122 3.53 12.73 -12.06
N VAL A 123 4.30 11.68 -12.29
CA VAL A 123 3.89 10.30 -12.07
C VAL A 123 4.45 9.83 -10.73
N ARG A 124 3.59 9.19 -9.93
CA ARG A 124 3.96 8.55 -8.65
C ARG A 124 3.50 7.10 -8.65
N ASP A 125 4.34 6.21 -8.16
CA ASP A 125 3.93 4.83 -7.89
C ASP A 125 3.12 4.82 -6.60
N CYS A 126 1.90 4.30 -6.69
CA CYS A 126 0.95 4.34 -5.61
C CYS A 126 0.38 2.94 -5.34
N LEU A 127 0.23 2.60 -4.07
CA LEU A 127 -0.58 1.47 -3.63
C LEU A 127 -1.97 2.01 -3.29
N ILE A 128 -3.01 1.44 -3.92
CA ILE A 128 -4.39 1.74 -3.56
C ILE A 128 -5.04 0.56 -2.86
N THR A 129 -5.77 0.83 -1.79
CA THR A 129 -6.70 -0.08 -1.13
C THR A 129 -8.12 0.43 -1.36
N LEU A 130 -9.02 -0.43 -1.84
CA LEU A 130 -10.40 -0.07 -2.20
C LEU A 130 -11.40 -1.00 -1.53
N ALA A 131 -12.47 -0.42 -0.97
CA ALA A 131 -13.60 -1.16 -0.45
C ALA A 131 -14.94 -0.55 -0.90
N LEU A 132 -15.97 -1.39 -1.07
CA LEU A 132 -17.34 -0.93 -1.28
C LEU A 132 -17.93 -0.45 0.05
N ILE A 133 -18.61 0.69 0.06
CA ILE A 133 -19.34 1.15 1.24
C ILE A 133 -20.66 0.36 1.32
N PRO A 134 -20.89 -0.44 2.39
CA PRO A 134 -22.05 -1.31 2.49
C PRO A 134 -23.38 -0.58 2.31
N GLY A 135 -24.32 -1.20 1.59
CA GLY A 135 -25.63 -0.62 1.30
C GLY A 135 -25.61 0.52 0.28
N THR A 136 -24.46 0.80 -0.35
CA THR A 136 -24.32 1.81 -1.40
C THR A 136 -23.58 1.23 -2.61
N LYS A 137 -23.48 2.02 -3.68
CA LYS A 137 -22.60 1.74 -4.83
C LYS A 137 -21.35 2.62 -4.85
N LYS A 138 -20.97 3.15 -3.68
CA LYS A 138 -19.79 4.00 -3.53
C LYS A 138 -18.60 3.17 -3.09
N THR A 139 -17.42 3.60 -3.48
CA THR A 139 -16.16 3.02 -3.04
C THR A 139 -15.41 4.01 -2.17
N VAL A 140 -14.75 3.51 -1.13
CA VAL A 140 -13.74 4.26 -0.38
C VAL A 140 -12.36 3.76 -0.79
N GLY A 141 -11.48 4.68 -1.12
CA GLY A 141 -10.10 4.42 -1.51
C GLY A 141 -9.12 5.06 -0.54
N SER A 142 -8.07 4.33 -0.18
CA SER A 142 -6.88 4.86 0.50
C SER A 142 -5.67 4.65 -0.41
N ILE A 143 -4.89 5.70 -0.61
CA ILE A 143 -3.74 5.75 -1.51
C ILE A 143 -2.49 6.06 -0.69
N ILE A 144 -1.45 5.26 -0.91
CA ILE A 144 -0.14 5.42 -0.30
C ILE A 144 0.87 5.61 -1.43
N ASP A 145 1.60 6.72 -1.41
CA ASP A 145 2.73 6.94 -2.30
C ASP A 145 3.89 6.00 -1.90
N ILE A 146 4.27 5.12 -2.82
CA ILE A 146 5.34 4.15 -2.68
C ILE A 146 6.52 4.44 -3.62
N THR A 147 6.54 5.59 -4.29
CA THR A 147 7.57 5.97 -5.27
C THR A 147 8.98 5.82 -4.70
N ASN A 148 9.21 6.33 -3.49
CA ASN A 148 10.52 6.22 -2.82
C ASN A 148 10.91 4.76 -2.52
N ARG A 149 9.93 3.90 -2.20
CA ARG A 149 10.18 2.47 -1.96
C ARG A 149 10.56 1.77 -3.25
N VAL A 150 9.81 2.00 -4.31
CA VAL A 150 10.07 1.42 -5.64
C VAL A 150 11.45 1.84 -6.15
N HIS A 151 11.79 3.14 -6.10
CA HIS A 151 13.12 3.62 -6.50
C HIS A 151 14.25 3.01 -5.67
N ALA A 152 14.06 2.83 -4.36
CA ALA A 152 15.06 2.20 -3.51
C ALA A 152 15.28 0.72 -3.85
N GLU A 153 14.20 -0.02 -4.13
CA GLU A 153 14.26 -1.42 -4.56
C GLU A 153 14.94 -1.57 -5.93
N GLU A 154 14.63 -0.68 -6.88
CA GLU A 154 15.28 -0.66 -8.20
C GLU A 154 16.76 -0.33 -8.09
N ALA A 155 17.13 0.70 -7.34
CA ALA A 155 18.53 1.08 -7.13
C ALA A 155 19.33 -0.04 -6.45
N LEU A 156 18.73 -0.74 -5.48
CA LEU A 156 19.34 -1.90 -4.84
C LEU A 156 19.57 -3.03 -5.86
N LYS A 157 18.55 -3.35 -6.65
CA LYS A 157 18.62 -4.39 -7.68
C LYS A 157 19.68 -4.08 -8.74
N GLU A 158 19.75 -2.83 -9.21
CA GLU A 158 20.78 -2.40 -10.15
C GLU A 158 22.18 -2.49 -9.54
N SER A 159 22.33 -2.12 -8.26
CA SER A 159 23.60 -2.24 -7.54
C SER A 159 24.03 -3.70 -7.37
N GLU A 160 23.11 -4.60 -7.01
CA GLU A 160 23.38 -6.04 -6.91
C GLU A 160 23.78 -6.65 -8.26
N GLN A 161 23.09 -6.27 -9.34
CA GLN A 161 23.44 -6.71 -10.69
C GLN A 161 24.81 -6.20 -11.10
N LYS A 162 25.11 -4.92 -10.83
CA LYS A 162 26.41 -4.32 -11.12
C LYS A 162 27.52 -5.01 -10.34
N TYR A 163 27.32 -5.26 -9.04
CA TYR A 163 28.28 -6.00 -8.20
C TYR A 163 28.53 -7.39 -8.77
N ARG A 164 27.46 -8.13 -9.10
CA ARG A 164 27.55 -9.47 -9.69
C ARG A 164 28.33 -9.46 -11.01
N ILE A 165 28.07 -8.50 -11.90
CA ILE A 165 28.79 -8.41 -13.17
C ILE A 165 30.28 -8.12 -12.92
N LEU A 166 30.59 -7.15 -12.06
CA LEU A 166 31.97 -6.78 -11.75
C LEU A 166 32.75 -7.94 -11.11
N SER A 167 32.14 -8.67 -10.17
CA SER A 167 32.81 -9.80 -9.54
C SER A 167 32.97 -10.98 -10.49
N GLU A 168 31.95 -11.32 -11.29
CA GLU A 168 32.01 -12.44 -12.25
C GLU A 168 32.96 -12.16 -13.43
N GLN A 169 33.18 -10.89 -13.79
CA GLN A 169 34.12 -10.50 -14.86
C GLN A 169 35.51 -10.12 -14.35
N SER A 170 35.71 -10.06 -13.03
CA SER A 170 37.03 -9.85 -12.44
C SER A 170 37.96 -10.99 -12.80
N THR A 171 39.20 -10.69 -13.17
CA THR A 171 40.25 -11.71 -13.37
C THR A 171 40.77 -12.30 -12.07
N ASP A 172 40.57 -11.58 -10.96
CA ASP A 172 41.00 -12.04 -9.64
C ASP A 172 39.97 -13.02 -9.07
N ALA A 173 40.48 -14.05 -8.39
CA ALA A 173 39.63 -14.96 -7.63
C ALA A 173 39.04 -14.24 -6.41
N ILE A 174 37.71 -14.11 -6.39
CA ILE A 174 36.95 -13.44 -5.33
C ILE A 174 36.07 -14.45 -4.64
N TYR A 175 36.13 -14.49 -3.31
CA TYR A 175 35.22 -15.28 -2.49
C TYR A 175 34.78 -14.50 -1.24
N ILE A 176 33.61 -14.87 -0.70
CA ILE A 176 33.08 -14.36 0.57
C ILE A 176 32.79 -15.57 1.45
N THR A 177 33.18 -15.51 2.71
CA THR A 177 32.86 -16.53 3.71
C THR A 177 31.86 -16.03 4.74
N THR A 178 31.09 -16.95 5.31
CA THR A 178 30.40 -16.72 6.58
C THR A 178 31.42 -16.64 7.74
N HIS A 179 31.00 -16.15 8.91
CA HIS A 179 31.80 -16.19 10.15
C HIS A 179 32.23 -17.61 10.58
N LYS A 180 31.64 -18.65 9.99
CA LYS A 180 32.04 -20.07 10.23
C LYS A 180 32.99 -20.61 9.16
N GLY A 181 33.54 -19.74 8.31
CA GLY A 181 34.49 -20.09 7.26
C GLY A 181 33.86 -20.80 6.03
N LYS A 182 32.55 -21.05 6.02
CA LYS A 182 31.85 -21.61 4.85
C LYS A 182 31.81 -20.60 3.71
N LEU A 183 32.12 -21.03 2.49
CA LEU A 183 32.04 -20.19 1.29
C LEU A 183 30.57 -19.80 1.03
N ALA A 184 30.29 -18.51 1.10
CA ALA A 184 28.97 -17.90 0.87
C ALA A 184 28.83 -17.39 -0.58
N TYR A 185 29.94 -16.99 -1.20
CA TYR A 185 29.99 -16.57 -2.59
C TYR A 185 31.38 -16.86 -3.17
N VAL A 186 31.43 -17.22 -4.46
CA VAL A 186 32.64 -17.28 -5.28
C VAL A 186 32.30 -16.77 -6.68
N ASN A 187 33.26 -16.09 -7.32
CA ASN A 187 33.16 -15.70 -8.72
C ASN A 187 33.71 -16.78 -9.68
N GLN A 188 33.51 -16.61 -10.99
CA GLN A 188 34.01 -17.55 -11.99
C GLN A 188 35.54 -17.72 -11.96
N SER A 189 36.32 -16.65 -11.81
CA SER A 189 37.78 -16.76 -11.76
C SER A 189 38.31 -17.56 -10.56
N PHE A 190 37.59 -17.57 -9.42
CA PHE A 190 37.91 -18.48 -8.33
C PHE A 190 37.74 -19.95 -8.75
N LEU A 191 36.61 -20.28 -9.39
CA LEU A 191 36.33 -21.64 -9.86
C LEU A 191 37.40 -22.10 -10.85
N ASP A 192 37.74 -21.24 -11.81
CA ASP A 192 38.75 -21.53 -12.84
C ASP A 192 40.16 -21.68 -12.25
N LEU A 193 40.53 -20.83 -11.28
CA LEU A 193 41.85 -20.84 -10.65
C LEU A 193 42.07 -22.07 -9.77
N PHE A 194 41.06 -22.43 -8.96
CA PHE A 194 41.16 -23.53 -8.01
C PHE A 194 40.65 -24.87 -8.58
N GLY A 195 40.04 -24.87 -9.77
CA GLY A 195 39.62 -26.07 -10.49
C GLY A 195 38.36 -26.72 -9.93
N TYR A 196 37.47 -25.95 -9.31
CA TYR A 196 36.20 -26.43 -8.76
C TYR A 196 35.03 -26.03 -9.64
N THR A 197 33.98 -26.84 -9.61
CA THR A 197 32.65 -26.49 -10.15
C THR A 197 31.82 -25.79 -9.08
N ARG A 198 30.82 -25.02 -9.48
CA ARG A 198 30.00 -24.24 -8.53
C ARG A 198 29.22 -25.15 -7.58
N GLU A 199 28.85 -26.35 -8.02
CA GLU A 199 28.16 -27.37 -7.24
C GLU A 199 29.03 -27.90 -6.09
N GLU A 200 30.34 -28.05 -6.31
CA GLU A 200 31.30 -28.55 -5.33
C GLU A 200 31.57 -27.55 -4.18
N ILE A 201 31.31 -26.27 -4.42
CA ILE A 201 31.59 -25.19 -3.44
C ILE A 201 30.57 -25.14 -2.30
N THR A 202 29.36 -25.67 -2.51
CA THR A 202 28.18 -25.41 -1.66
C THR A 202 28.38 -25.77 -0.18
N ASP A 203 29.28 -26.69 0.16
CA ASP A 203 29.61 -27.09 1.54
C ASP A 203 31.10 -26.94 1.91
N MET A 204 31.90 -26.34 1.02
CA MET A 204 33.33 -26.22 1.23
C MET A 204 33.65 -25.07 2.22
N LYS A 205 34.63 -25.31 3.09
CA LYS A 205 35.17 -24.26 3.97
C LYS A 205 36.43 -23.66 3.37
N ALA A 206 36.58 -22.34 3.42
CA ALA A 206 37.73 -21.66 2.82
C ALA A 206 39.08 -22.16 3.39
N GLN A 207 39.13 -22.52 4.68
CA GLN A 207 40.33 -23.10 5.29
C GLN A 207 40.81 -24.40 4.63
N GLU A 208 39.93 -25.18 3.99
CA GLU A 208 40.29 -26.44 3.33
C GLU A 208 41.12 -26.20 2.06
N MET A 209 41.17 -24.97 1.57
CA MET A 209 42.02 -24.58 0.43
C MET A 209 43.48 -24.31 0.82
N TYR A 210 43.78 -24.13 2.11
CA TYR A 210 45.14 -23.86 2.57
C TYR A 210 45.87 -25.18 2.81
N VAL A 211 47.02 -25.37 2.16
CA VAL A 211 47.82 -26.59 2.29
C VAL A 211 48.48 -26.67 3.67
N ASN A 212 48.98 -25.54 4.18
CA ASN A 212 49.67 -25.45 5.46
C ASN A 212 48.68 -25.40 6.64
N ALA A 213 48.96 -26.18 7.70
CA ALA A 213 48.13 -26.23 8.91
C ALA A 213 48.18 -24.94 9.73
N ASP A 214 49.30 -24.22 9.71
CA ASP A 214 49.44 -22.96 10.45
C ASP A 214 48.59 -21.87 9.79
N ASP A 215 48.56 -21.80 8.45
CA ASP A 215 47.74 -20.85 7.70
C ASP A 215 46.24 -21.08 7.92
N ARG A 216 45.82 -22.35 8.02
CA ARG A 216 44.44 -22.71 8.38
C ARG A 216 44.06 -22.15 9.75
N SER A 217 44.96 -22.25 10.72
CA SER A 217 44.73 -21.81 12.10
C SER A 217 44.72 -20.28 12.19
N MET A 218 45.60 -19.59 11.47
CA MET A 218 45.61 -18.12 11.39
C MET A 218 44.32 -17.59 10.74
N PHE A 219 43.90 -18.17 9.61
CA PHE A 219 42.66 -17.77 8.95
C PHE A 219 41.44 -17.94 9.85
N GLN A 220 41.36 -19.05 10.60
CA GLN A 220 40.25 -19.29 11.54
C GLN A 220 40.21 -18.25 12.67
N GLN A 221 41.37 -17.79 13.16
CA GLN A 221 41.45 -16.74 14.18
C GLN A 221 41.08 -15.35 13.65
N GLU A 222 41.30 -15.07 12.37
CA GLU A 222 40.96 -13.78 11.76
C GLU A 222 39.46 -13.63 11.43
N ILE A 223 38.75 -14.74 11.23
CA ILE A 223 37.31 -14.74 10.91
C ILE A 223 36.39 -14.92 12.13
N GLU A 224 36.97 -15.21 13.31
CA GLU A 224 36.30 -15.30 14.63
C GLU A 224 36.23 -13.95 15.34
#